data_AF-A0A9X3WYF1-F1
#
_entry.id   AF-A0A9X3WYF1-F1
#
_cell.length_a   1.000
_cell.length_b   1.000
_cell.length_c   1.000
_cell.angle_alpha   90.00
_cell.angle_beta   90.00
_cell.angle_gamma   90.00
#
_symmetry.space_group_name_H-M   'P 1'
#
loop_
_entity.id
_entity.type
_entity.pdbx_description
1 polymer ?
#
loop_
_entity_poly.entity_id
_entity_poly.type
_entity_poly.pdbx_seq_one_letter_code
_entity_poly.pdbx_strand_id
1 'polypeptide(L)' 'MILPFLPYLIELVLFLIGIYFIALGVWEHKLGTNKKHLITFFLIGALFIAISQSFLELWELYKLLYSQAN' A
#
# COMPACT_ATOMS: atom_id res chain seq x y z
N MET A 1 -5.75 -19.01 -15.76
CA MET A 1 -5.48 -17.64 -16.28
C MET A 1 -5.59 -16.52 -15.21
N ILE A 2 -5.63 -16.82 -13.91
CA ILE A 2 -5.79 -15.79 -12.85
C ILE A 2 -4.47 -15.44 -12.14
N LEU A 3 -3.49 -16.35 -12.17
CA LEU A 3 -2.20 -16.22 -11.48
C LEU A 3 -1.39 -14.94 -11.80
N PRO A 4 -1.33 -14.42 -13.04
CA PRO A 4 -0.54 -13.21 -13.31
C PRO A 4 -1.20 -11.93 -12.81
N PHE A 5 -2.50 -11.93 -12.52
CA PHE A 5 -3.26 -10.77 -12.04
C PHE A 5 -3.24 -10.60 -10.53
N LEU A 6 -3.02 -11.69 -9.79
CA LEU A 6 -2.96 -11.69 -8.33
C LEU A 6 -2.02 -10.61 -7.71
N PRO A 7 -0.77 -10.42 -8.17
CA PRO A 7 0.13 -9.40 -7.62
C PRO A 7 -0.41 -7.97 -7.77
N TYR A 8 -0.99 -7.64 -8.92
CA TYR A 8 -1.59 -6.33 -9.17
C TYR A 8 -2.86 -6.12 -8.32
N LEU A 9 -3.62 -7.18 -8.05
CA LEU A 9 -4.76 -7.11 -7.15
C LEU A 9 -4.32 -6.82 -5.70
N ILE A 10 -3.25 -7.47 -5.24
CA ILE A 10 -2.67 -7.24 -3.91
C ILE A 10 -2.16 -5.81 -3.78
N GLU A 11 -1.44 -5.31 -4.78
CA GLU A 11 -0.99 -3.92 -4.85
C GLU A 11 -2.18 -2.96 -4.75
N LEU A 12 -3.22 -3.15 -5.58
CA LEU A 12 -4.40 -2.30 -5.56
C LEU A 12 -5.06 -2.26 -4.18
N VAL A 13 -5.15 -3.41 -3.50
CA VAL A 13 -5.72 -3.50 -2.14
C VAL A 13 -4.84 -2.73 -1.13
N LEU A 14 -3.51 -2.90 -1.18
CA LEU A 14 -2.58 -2.18 -0.31
C LEU A 14 -2.65 -0.66 -0.51
N PHE A 15 -2.75 -0.23 -1.77
CA PHE A 15 -2.91 1.16 -2.14
C PHE A 15 -4.22 1.75 -1.60
N LEU A 16 -5.33 1.03 -1.76
CA LEU A 16 -6.64 1.44 -1.24
C LEU A 16 -6.65 1.52 0.29
N ILE A 17 -5.98 0.59 0.98
CA ILE A 17 -5.81 0.64 2.44
C ILE A 17 -5.03 1.90 2.85
N GLY A 18 -3.96 2.24 2.12
CA GLY A 18 -3.19 3.47 2.35
C GLY A 18 -4.05 4.73 2.23
N ILE A 19 -4.84 4.83 1.17
CA ILE A 19 -5.79 5.95 0.97
C ILE A 19 -6.83 5.99 2.09
N TYR A 20 -7.37 4.84 2.49
CA TYR A 20 -8.36 4.76 3.56
C TYR A 20 -7.81 5.33 4.88
N PHE A 21 -6.57 4.99 5.24
CA PHE A 21 -5.93 5.54 6.44
C PHE A 21 -5.72 7.06 6.34
N ILE A 22 -5.30 7.58 5.18
CA ILE A 22 -5.17 9.02 4.98
C ILE A 22 -6.53 9.71 5.14
N ALA A 23 -7.58 9.17 4.53
CA ALA A 23 -8.94 9.69 4.63
C ALA A 23 -9.45 9.69 6.08
N LEU A 24 -9.16 8.63 6.83
CA LEU A 24 -9.50 8.53 8.26
C LEU A 24 -8.74 9.56 9.09
N GLY A 25 -7.45 9.81 8.79
CA GLY A 25 -6.67 10.88 9.40
C GLY A 25 -7.24 12.28 9.15
N VAL A 26 -7.73 12.55 7.94
CA VAL A 26 -8.42 13.81 7.60
C VAL A 26 -9.76 13.92 8.32
N TRP A 27 -10.49 12.82 8.44
CA TRP A 27 -11.77 12.79 9.16
C TRP A 27 -11.61 13.11 10.65
N GLU A 28 -10.64 12.48 11.31
CA GLU A 28 -10.28 12.78 12.71
C GLU A 28 -9.86 14.25 12.88
N HIS A 29 -9.09 14.79 11.92
CA HIS A 29 -8.74 16.22 11.96
C HIS A 29 -9.96 17.13 11.96
N LYS A 30 -10.96 16.80 11.13
CA LYS A 30 -12.20 17.56 11.00
C LYS A 30 -13.07 17.49 12.26
N LEU A 31 -13.04 16.37 12.98
CA LEU A 31 -13.71 16.21 14.27
C LEU A 31 -13.02 16.98 15.41
N GLY A 32 -11.85 17.57 15.14
CA GLY A 32 -11.03 18.22 16.17
C GLY A 32 -10.41 17.23 17.15
N THR A 33 -10.46 15.92 16.84
CA THR A 33 -9.82 14.90 17.66
C THR A 33 -8.30 14.99 17.47
N ASN A 34 -7.63 15.08 18.62
CA ASN A 34 -6.19 14.99 18.86
C ASN A 34 -5.27 14.98 17.61
N LYS A 35 -4.55 16.08 17.35
CA LYS A 35 -3.63 16.24 16.20
C LYS A 35 -2.60 15.10 16.03
N LYS A 36 -2.29 14.37 17.10
CA LYS A 36 -1.41 13.20 17.06
C LYS A 36 -1.99 12.06 16.21
N HIS A 37 -3.30 11.83 16.27
CA HIS A 37 -3.97 10.79 15.49
C HIS A 37 -3.89 11.06 13.99
N LEU A 38 -4.04 12.32 13.56
CA LEU A 38 -3.85 12.71 12.17
C LEU A 38 -2.47 12.28 11.66
N ILE A 39 -1.41 12.64 12.38
CA ILE A 39 -0.03 12.34 11.97
C ILE A 39 0.19 10.83 11.91
N THR A 40 -0.31 10.09 12.91
CA THR A 40 -0.20 8.62 12.93
C THR A 40 -0.90 8.00 11.72
N PHE A 41 -2.12 8.41 11.40
CA PHE A 41 -2.86 7.87 10.26
C PHE A 41 -2.24 8.24 8.92
N PHE A 42 -1.71 9.46 8.78
CA PHE A 42 -0.95 9.86 7.60
C PHE A 42 0.33 9.04 7.42
N LEU A 43 1.08 8.81 8.50
CA LEU A 43 2.29 7.99 8.46
C LEU A 43 1.98 6.53 8.10
N ILE A 44 0.93 5.95 8.68
CA ILE A 44 0.49 4.59 8.36
C ILE A 44 0.05 4.52 6.89
N GLY A 45 -0.77 5.47 6.42
CA GLY A 45 -1.23 5.50 5.04
C GLY A 45 -0.09 5.63 4.04
N ALA A 46 0.86 6.53 4.30
CA ALA A 46 2.07 6.68 3.49
C ALA A 46 2.93 5.40 3.48
N LEU A 47 3.06 4.73 4.62
CA LEU A 47 3.79 3.46 4.73
C LEU A 47 3.14 2.38 3.86
N PHE A 48 1.81 2.24 3.89
CA PHE A 48 1.11 1.26 3.06
C PHE A 48 1.28 1.53 1.56
N ILE A 49 1.27 2.81 1.15
CA ILE A 49 1.52 3.20 -0.25
C ILE A 49 2.96 2.84 -0.66
N ALA A 50 3.95 3.11 0.19
CA ALA A 50 5.34 2.76 -0.07
C ALA A 50 5.54 1.24 -0.20
N ILE A 51 4.95 0.47 0.72
CA ILE A 51 4.97 -1.00 0.67
C ILE A 51 4.32 -1.51 -0.62
N SER A 52 3.21 -0.90 -1.04
CA SER A 52 2.52 -1.26 -2.29
C SER A 52 3.44 -1.13 -3.51
N GLN A 53 4.19 -0.03 -3.60
CA GLN A 53 5.13 0.20 -4.71
C GLN A 53 6.29 -0.80 -4.69
N SER A 54 6.93 -0.99 -3.53
CA SER A 54 8.03 -1.94 -3.40
C SER A 54 7.60 -3.39 -3.63
N PHE A 55 6.34 -3.74 -3.34
CA PHE A 55 5.82 -5.08 -3.57
C PHE A 55 5.85 -5.48 -5.06
N LEU A 56 5.44 -4.58 -5.96
CA LEU A 56 5.52 -4.82 -7.40
C LEU A 56 6.96 -4.98 -7.88
N GLU A 57 7.86 -4.10 -7.43
CA GLU A 57 9.28 -4.14 -7.81
C GLU A 57 9.92 -5.49 -7.40
N LEU A 58 9.63 -5.95 -6.17
CA LEU A 58 10.10 -7.24 -5.68
C LEU A 58 9.50 -8.41 -6.47
N TRP A 59 8.23 -8.31 -6.87
CA TRP A 59 7.57 -9.33 -7.67
C TRP A 59 8.14 -9.44 -9.08
N GLU A 60 8.47 -8.33 -9.72
CA GLU A 60 9.14 -8.31 -11.03
C GLU A 60 10.56 -8.86 -10.95
N LEU A 61 11.33 -8.49 -9.92
CA LEU A 61 12.65 -9.06 -9.66
C LEU A 61 12.58 -10.57 -9.45
N TYR A 62 11.61 -11.05 -8.67
CA TYR A 62 11.38 -12.48 -8.46
C TYR A 62 11.09 -13.22 -9.78
N LYS A 63 10.22 -12.66 -10.63
CA LYS A 63 9.93 -13.22 -11.96
C LYS A 63 11.17 -13.29 -12.84
N LEU A 64 11.99 -12.23 -12.85
CA LEU A 64 13.22 -12.19 -13.65
C LEU A 64 14.23 -13.26 -13.19
N LEU A 65 14.43 -13.40 -11.89
CA LEU A 65 15.34 -14.41 -11.31
C LEU A 65 14.85 -15.84 -11.61
N TYR A 66 13.55 -16.10 -11.45
CA TYR A 66 12.98 -17.42 -11.73
C TYR A 66 13.04 -17.76 -13.23
N SER A 67 12.87 -16.77 -14.11
CA SER A 67 12.99 -16.95 -15.56
C SER A 67 14.43 -17.19 -16.04
N GLN A 68 15.45 -16.79 -15.29
CA GLN A 68 16.85 -17.07 -15.63
C GLN A 68 17.35 -18.43 -15.08
N ALA A 69 16.63 -19.00 -14.12
CA ALA A 69 16.97 -20.29 -13.50
C ALA A 69 16.43 -21.51 -14.27
N ASN A 70 15.70 -21.30 -15.37
CA ASN A 70 15.01 -22.31 -16.17
C ASN A 70 15.32 -22.09 -17.66
#